data_AF-A0A7T8ADM6-F1
#
_entry.id   AF-A0A7T8ADM6-F1
#
_cell.length_a   1.000
_cell.length_b   1.000
_cell.length_c   1.000
_cell.angle_alpha   90.00
_cell.angle_beta   90.00
_cell.angle_gamma   90.00
#
_symmetry.space_group_name_H-M   'P 1'
#
loop_
_entity.id
_entity.type
_entity.pdbx_description
1 polymer ?
#
loop_
_entity_poly.entity_id
_entity_poly.type
_entity_poly.pdbx_seq_one_letter_code
_entity_poly.pdbx_strand_id
1 'polypeptide(L)' 'MDGDDLPRTKGDLASMLAAESLDSLSQDELRDRIGRLELEIARTRSHMDKADRHRRAAELLFRPPA' A
#
# COMPACT_ATOMS: atom_id res chain seq x y z
N MET A 1 -19.45 -16.57 -20.08
CA MET A 1 -18.14 -16.73 -19.45
C MET A 1 -17.45 -15.38 -19.56
N ASP A 2 -16.60 -15.03 -18.58
CA ASP A 2 -15.74 -13.82 -18.47
C ASP A 2 -15.99 -12.97 -17.22
N GLY A 3 -16.22 -13.64 -16.09
CA GLY A 3 -16.03 -13.07 -14.74
C GLY A 3 -14.74 -13.55 -14.05
N ASP A 4 -13.92 -14.35 -14.74
CA ASP A 4 -12.75 -15.05 -14.17
C ASP A 4 -11.43 -14.24 -14.26
N ASP A 5 -11.47 -13.02 -14.81
CA ASP A 5 -10.28 -12.15 -14.97
C ASP A 5 -10.23 -11.01 -13.92
N LEU A 6 -11.00 -11.13 -12.84
CA LEU A 6 -10.79 -10.30 -11.67
C LEU A 6 -9.47 -10.74 -11.02
N PRO A 7 -8.54 -9.81 -10.70
CA PRO A 7 -7.35 -10.16 -9.95
C PRO A 7 -7.79 -10.87 -8.68
N ARG A 8 -7.48 -12.16 -8.56
CA ARG A 8 -7.70 -12.89 -7.31
C ARG A 8 -7.01 -12.04 -6.24
N THR A 9 -7.74 -11.70 -5.17
CA THR A 9 -7.16 -11.10 -3.98
C THR A 9 -6.16 -12.10 -3.43
N LYS A 10 -4.95 -12.11 -3.99
CA LYS A 10 -3.73 -12.59 -3.35
C LYS A 10 -3.83 -11.98 -1.97
N GLY A 11 -4.06 -12.81 -0.94
CA GLY A 11 -4.43 -12.35 0.40
C GLY A 11 -3.63 -11.10 0.72
N ASP A 12 -4.32 -10.01 1.09
CA ASP A 12 -3.64 -8.73 1.17
C ASP A 12 -2.41 -8.88 2.08
N LEU A 13 -1.27 -8.36 1.63
CA LEU A 13 0.01 -8.63 2.28
C LEU A 13 0.01 -8.20 3.75
N ALA A 14 -0.83 -7.24 4.15
CA ALA A 14 -0.97 -6.81 5.53
C ALA A 14 -1.67 -7.87 6.38
N SER A 15 -2.72 -8.50 5.87
CA SER A 15 -3.41 -9.63 6.50
C SER A 15 -2.48 -10.84 6.65
N MET A 16 -1.63 -11.12 5.66
CA MET A 16 -0.62 -12.18 5.77
C MET A 16 0.41 -11.87 6.86
N LEU A 17 0.94 -10.64 6.88
CA LEU A 17 1.92 -10.17 7.85
C LEU A 17 1.37 -10.19 9.29
N ALA A 18 0.09 -9.83 9.46
CA ALA A 18 -0.60 -9.82 10.74
C ALA A 18 -0.84 -11.22 11.31
N ALA A 19 -0.89 -12.24 10.46
CA ALA A 19 -1.05 -13.63 10.86
C ALA A 19 0.27 -14.31 11.28
N GLU A 20 1.42 -13.70 11.01
CA GLU A 20 2.72 -14.24 11.42
C GLU A 20 2.92 -14.14 12.94
N SER A 21 3.31 -15.25 13.58
CA SER A 21 3.68 -15.23 15.00
C SER A 21 4.96 -14.40 15.21
N LEU A 22 4.95 -13.61 16.27
CA LEU A 22 6.10 -12.81 16.72
C LEU A 22 6.86 -13.46 17.87
N ASP A 23 6.36 -14.58 18.41
CA ASP A 23 6.85 -15.17 19.65
C ASP A 23 8.27 -15.75 19.53
N SER A 24 8.70 -16.07 18.32
CA SER A 24 10.04 -16.58 18.01
C SER A 24 11.07 -15.49 17.71
N LEU A 25 10.65 -14.22 17.60
CA LEU A 25 11.54 -13.12 17.26
C LEU A 25 12.14 -12.47 18.51
N SER A 26 13.43 -12.19 18.46
CA SER A 26 14.12 -11.36 19.44
C SER A 26 13.69 -9.89 19.34
N GLN A 27 14.01 -9.09 20.37
CA GLN A 27 13.72 -7.64 20.34
C GLN A 27 14.43 -6.91 19.20
N ASP A 28 15.65 -7.31 18.86
CA ASP A 28 16.41 -6.69 17.77
C ASP A 28 15.75 -7.01 16.42
N GLU A 29 15.33 -8.26 16.20
CA GLU A 29 14.58 -8.66 15.00
C GLU A 29 13.22 -7.95 14.88
N LEU A 30 12.54 -7.72 16.00
CA LEU A 30 11.30 -6.95 16.02
C LEU A 30 11.54 -5.48 15.64
N ARG A 31 12.63 -4.86 16.12
CA ARG A 31 12.99 -3.49 15.73
C ARG A 31 13.32 -3.40 14.24
N ASP A 32 14.09 -4.36 13.72
CA ASP A 32 14.40 -4.43 12.30
C ASP A 32 13.14 -4.61 11.44
N ARG A 33 12.21 -5.47 11.88
CA ARG A 33 10.91 -5.66 11.23
C ARG A 33 10.12 -4.35 11.20
N ILE A 34 10.03 -3.64 12.32
CA ILE A 34 9.35 -2.34 12.42
C ILE A 34 9.98 -1.34 11.43
N GLY A 35 11.30 -1.19 11.43
CA GLY A 35 11.98 -0.22 10.56
C GLY A 35 11.71 -0.46 9.07
N ARG A 36 11.64 -1.74 8.64
CA ARG A 36 11.27 -2.09 7.26
C ARG A 36 9.82 -1.72 6.93
N LEU A 37 8.89 -1.95 7.85
CA LEU A 37 7.48 -1.63 7.65
C LEU A 37 7.23 -0.11 7.62
N GLU A 38 7.92 0.65 8.46
CA GLU A 38 7.85 2.11 8.44
C GLU A 38 8.37 2.70 7.12
N LEU A 39 9.46 2.15 6.59
CA LEU A 39 9.98 2.52 5.26
C LEU A 39 8.95 2.21 4.17
N GLU A 40 8.29 1.06 4.24
CA GLU A 40 7.24 0.69 3.29
C GLU A 40 6.03 1.63 3.35
N ILE A 41 5.60 2.01 4.56
CA ILE A 41 4.54 2.98 4.77
C ILE A 41 4.93 4.33 4.16
N ALA A 42 6.15 4.80 4.39
CA ALA A 42 6.65 6.04 3.82
C ALA A 42 6.68 6.00 2.28
N ARG A 43 7.10 4.87 1.69
CA ARG A 43 7.08 4.64 0.25
C ARG A 43 5.66 4.70 -0.31
N THR A 44 4.72 4.01 0.34
CA THR A 44 3.31 3.96 -0.07
C THR A 44 2.67 5.34 -0.02
N ARG A 45 2.85 6.09 1.08
CA ARG A 45 2.39 7.48 1.21
C ARG A 45 2.94 8.38 0.11
N SER A 46 4.25 8.28 -0.16
CA SER A 46 4.89 9.07 -1.22
C SER A 46 4.32 8.77 -2.60
N HIS A 47 3.92 7.53 -2.86
CA HIS A 47 3.27 7.16 -4.11
C HIS A 47 1.84 7.71 -4.20
N MET A 48 1.06 7.61 -3.11
CA MET A 48 -0.28 8.18 -3.03
C MET A 48 -0.28 9.69 -3.27
N ASP A 49 0.66 10.42 -2.66
CA ASP A 49 0.78 11.87 -2.85
C ASP A 49 1.09 12.24 -4.30
N LYS A 50 1.95 11.46 -4.98
CA LYS A 50 2.24 11.65 -6.42
C LYS A 50 0.99 11.42 -7.26
N ALA A 51 0.25 10.35 -6.99
CA ALA A 51 -1.00 10.04 -7.69
C ALA A 51 -2.06 11.13 -7.46
N ASP A 52 -2.19 11.66 -6.24
CA ASP A 52 -3.11 12.76 -5.93
C ASP A 52 -2.75 14.03 -6.70
N ARG A 53 -1.47 14.39 -6.76
CA ARG A 53 -1.00 15.53 -7.57
C ARG A 53 -1.36 15.38 -9.04
N HIS A 54 -1.19 14.18 -9.60
CA HIS A 54 -1.57 13.90 -10.99
C HIS A 54 -3.08 14.03 -11.20
N ARG A 55 -3.89 13.49 -10.28
CA ARG A 55 -5.34 13.62 -10.32
C ARG A 55 -5.78 15.09 -10.28
N ARG A 56 -5.27 15.88 -9.32
CA ARG A 56 -5.60 17.31 -9.22
C ARG A 56 -5.20 18.11 -10.46
N ALA A 57 -4.03 17.81 -11.03
CA ALA A 57 -3.60 18.44 -12.28
C ALA A 57 -4.56 18.10 -13.43
N ALA A 58 -5.01 16.85 -13.54
CA ALA A 58 -6.00 16.44 -14.53
C ALA A 58 -7.36 17.12 -14.29
N GLU A 59 -7.83 17.21 -13.04
CA GLU A 59 -9.07 17.92 -12.71
C GLU A 59 -9.03 19.40 -13.15
N LEU A 60 -7.89 20.08 -12.97
CA LEU A 60 -7.74 21.47 -13.45
C LEU A 60 -7.76 21.58 -14.98
N LEU A 61 -7.20 20.60 -15.69
CA LEU A 61 -7.11 20.60 -17.15
C LEU A 61 -8.43 20.21 -17.84
N PHE A 62 -9.20 19.32 -17.23
CA PHE A 62 -10.34 18.67 -17.87
C PHE A 62 -11.70 18.98 -17.22
N ARG A 63 -11.76 19.91 -16.26
CA ARG A 63 -13.04 20.34 -15.68
C ARG A 63 -13.88 21.08 -16.73
N PRO A 64 -15.15 20.69 -16.97
CA PRO A 64 -16.02 21.43 -17.87
C PRO A 64 -16.31 22.84 -17.30
N PRO A 65 -16.45 23.86 -18.17
CA PRO A 65 -16.83 25.20 -17.74
C PRO A 65 -18.20 25.17 -17.04
N ALA A 66 -18.33 25.97 -15.98
CA ALA A 66 -19.55 26.11 -15.18
C ALA A 66 -20.68 26.78 -15.96
#